data_AF-A0A2V7TYH0-F1
#
_entry.id   AF-A0A2V7TYH0-F1
#
_cell.length_a   1.000
_cell.length_b   1.000
_cell.length_c   1.000
_cell.angle_alpha   90.00
_cell.angle_beta   90.00
_cell.angle_gamma   90.00
#
_symmetry.space_group_name_H-M   'P 1'
#
loop_
_entity.id
_entity.type
_entity.pdbx_description
1 polymer ?
#
loop_
_entity_poly.entity_id
_entity_poly.type
_entity_poly.pdbx_seq_one_letter_code
_entity_poly.pdbx_strand_id
1 'polypeptide(L)'
;MKQLAAWVPTWEEVRDQEVLKTGHEAAIELRHLVEIQKLKEARREVVARQLDEFGESEARVRAHQTQAHWWLGSAVLAVLVTVVSLWLGVGWFVDSLAERVALTGSVFALSIIGGTILLTVLAEHVREEQLRRVFACLGVVTVLCALSAAALLGIGRMAATTLVETQQHQLGESSQDLTTGAAASSALLQRAQTVARRLGQLAILWGILLAVAGDLGTLLAVHQWMRHRNVVRTVEPVLREFRSLGEELAANAHRQEEVRRRPELRYIELTLAGYRHEQKRASSAEAERARKEAEQARDAKRASLGRAIKWTVIGFVVGLSLFGIAVFACAGTPEPHAPTMVVVLDLSSSVDTNAEFARNVQAVESLIRRLPAGEARLVVFGVSEASFGRASLVTLISPRTPGRLGEYLASWQERAINEWHTVARTLAPNANGSDLFGALARAAIELAEAPPGPKHLIVLSDMRQVGHGFNFERWPAGDPARIVDQIQRKTPIPKLESVEVWMLGVHTVGINEGHWNQLRAIWSEYFRRAGARLRAFSPNRRWGGQ
;
A
#
# COMPACT_ATOMS: atom_id res chain seq x y z
N MET A 1 66.24 -14.63 49.47
CA MET A 1 64.76 -14.58 49.48
C MET A 1 64.28 -13.19 49.05
N LYS A 2 64.56 -12.81 47.80
CA LYS A 2 64.00 -11.60 47.16
C LYS A 2 63.12 -12.08 46.01
N GLN A 3 61.93 -11.50 45.93
CA GLN A 3 61.16 -11.30 44.70
C GLN A 3 60.55 -12.57 44.06
N LEU A 4 59.44 -13.04 44.63
CA LEU A 4 58.30 -13.51 43.85
C LEU A 4 57.15 -12.52 44.11
N ALA A 5 57.28 -11.30 43.60
CA ALA A 5 56.12 -10.44 43.43
C ALA A 5 55.29 -11.10 42.32
N ALA A 6 54.22 -11.79 42.70
CA ALA A 6 53.31 -12.41 41.77
C ALA A 6 52.87 -11.36 40.75
N TRP A 7 53.19 -11.60 39.49
CA TRP A 7 52.80 -10.75 38.38
C TRP A 7 51.26 -10.74 38.32
N VAL A 8 50.66 -9.62 38.72
CA VAL A 8 49.21 -9.40 38.61
C VAL A 8 48.99 -8.70 37.28
N PRO A 9 48.32 -9.34 36.31
CA PRO A 9 48.09 -8.75 35.01
C PRO A 9 47.25 -7.48 35.17
N THR A 10 47.59 -6.46 34.39
CA THR A 10 46.82 -5.22 34.36
C THR A 10 45.44 -5.47 33.72
N TRP A 11 44.45 -4.63 34.02
CA TRP A 11 43.12 -4.74 33.42
C TRP A 11 43.16 -4.68 31.88
N GLU A 12 44.12 -3.92 31.33
CA GLU A 12 44.35 -3.83 29.90
C GLU A 12 44.84 -5.16 29.32
N GLU A 13 45.79 -5.83 29.98
CA GLU A 13 46.27 -7.16 29.55
C GLU A 13 45.17 -8.22 29.60
N VAL A 14 44.32 -8.21 30.64
CA VAL A 14 43.17 -9.13 30.74
C VAL A 14 42.13 -8.84 29.64
N ARG A 15 41.84 -7.57 29.38
CA ARG A 15 40.95 -7.15 28.29
C ARG A 15 41.47 -7.63 26.95
N ASP A 16 42.74 -7.37 26.67
CA ASP A 16 43.34 -7.65 25.36
C ASP A 16 43.43 -9.16 25.11
N GLN A 17 43.74 -9.96 26.14
CA GLN A 17 43.68 -11.42 26.07
C GLN A 17 42.26 -11.94 25.78
N GLU A 18 41.24 -11.37 26.43
CA GLU A 18 39.85 -11.78 26.21
C GLU A 18 39.35 -11.38 24.82
N VAL A 19 39.71 -10.19 24.33
CA VAL A 19 39.41 -9.74 22.97
C VAL A 19 40.10 -10.63 21.92
N LEU A 20 41.36 -11.01 22.15
CA LEU A 20 42.07 -11.97 21.30
C LEU A 20 41.34 -13.32 21.27
N LYS A 21 40.92 -13.83 22.42
CA LYS A 21 40.15 -15.09 22.52
C LYS A 21 38.83 -15.00 21.74
N THR A 22 38.05 -13.95 21.96
CA THR A 22 36.80 -13.70 21.20
C THR A 22 37.07 -13.58 19.69
N GLY A 23 38.21 -12.98 19.30
CA GLY A 23 38.66 -12.92 17.91
C GLY A 23 38.90 -14.30 17.29
N HIS A 24 39.52 -15.22 18.03
CA HIS A 24 39.73 -16.60 17.56
C HIS A 24 38.41 -17.37 17.44
N GLU A 25 37.51 -17.24 18.42
CA GLU A 25 36.18 -17.86 18.39
C GLU A 25 35.35 -17.34 17.21
N ALA A 26 35.34 -16.02 17.00
CA ALA A 26 34.66 -15.38 15.88
C ALA A 26 35.23 -15.85 14.52
N ALA A 27 36.54 -16.03 14.40
CA ALA A 27 37.17 -16.52 13.18
C ALA A 27 36.77 -17.97 12.85
N ILE A 28 36.64 -18.84 13.85
CA ILE A 28 36.17 -20.23 13.67
C ILE A 28 34.71 -20.24 13.21
N GLU A 29 33.84 -19.47 13.88
CA GLU A 29 32.42 -19.38 13.53
C GLU A 29 32.21 -18.78 12.13
N LEU A 30 33.01 -17.77 11.76
CA LEU A 30 32.94 -17.16 10.44
C LEU A 30 33.28 -18.17 9.33
N ARG A 31 34.29 -19.04 9.53
CA ARG A 31 34.60 -20.11 8.56
C ARG A 31 33.42 -21.06 8.39
N HIS A 32 32.78 -21.46 9.48
CA HIS A 32 31.61 -22.34 9.44
C HIS A 32 30.42 -21.69 8.71
N LEU A 33 30.14 -20.41 8.98
CA LEU A 33 29.07 -19.68 8.30
C LEU A 33 29.32 -19.52 6.79
N VAL A 34 30.57 -19.32 6.38
CA VAL A 34 30.97 -19.27 4.97
C VAL A 34 30.78 -20.63 4.27
N GLU A 35 31.09 -21.74 4.94
CA GLU A 35 30.82 -23.09 4.40
C GLU A 35 29.31 -23.33 4.22
N ILE A 36 28.49 -22.95 5.21
CA ILE A 36 27.03 -23.02 5.11
C ILE A 36 26.53 -22.16 3.94
N GLN A 37 27.09 -20.95 3.76
CA GLN A 37 26.73 -20.07 2.66
C GLN A 37 27.00 -20.76 1.30
N LYS A 38 28.18 -21.34 1.11
CA LYS A 38 28.52 -22.07 -0.13
C LYS A 38 27.57 -23.24 -0.40
N LEU A 39 27.22 -24.02 0.62
CA LEU A 39 26.27 -25.13 0.47
C LEU A 39 24.88 -24.65 0.06
N LYS A 40 24.40 -23.54 0.64
CA LYS A 40 23.10 -22.96 0.31
C LYS A 40 23.08 -22.28 -1.05
N GLU A 41 24.17 -21.62 -1.45
CA GLU A 41 24.36 -21.06 -2.79
C GLU A 41 24.30 -22.17 -3.84
N ALA A 42 25.03 -23.28 -3.64
CA ALA A 42 24.98 -24.43 -4.54
C ALA A 42 23.57 -25.03 -4.64
N ARG A 43 22.85 -25.17 -3.52
CA ARG A 43 21.45 -25.63 -3.54
C ARG A 43 20.55 -24.65 -4.28
N ARG A 44 20.73 -23.35 -4.07
CA ARG A 44 19.97 -22.29 -4.73
C ARG A 44 20.18 -22.30 -6.24
N GLU A 45 21.40 -22.55 -6.72
CA GLU A 45 21.69 -22.70 -8.16
C GLU A 45 20.99 -23.92 -8.78
N VAL A 46 20.91 -25.04 -8.05
CA VAL A 46 20.17 -26.22 -8.51
C VAL A 46 18.68 -25.90 -8.61
N VAL A 47 18.10 -25.26 -7.60
CA VAL A 47 16.69 -24.84 -7.60
C VAL A 47 16.43 -23.80 -8.70
N ALA A 48 17.37 -22.89 -8.95
CA ALA A 48 17.28 -21.90 -10.03
C ALA A 48 17.24 -22.59 -11.41
N ARG A 49 18.08 -23.60 -11.64
CA ARG A 49 18.04 -24.40 -12.87
C ARG A 49 16.72 -25.15 -13.05
N GLN A 50 16.19 -25.73 -11.98
CA GLN A 50 14.85 -26.35 -12.02
C GLN A 50 13.76 -25.33 -12.39
N LEU A 51 13.81 -24.11 -11.85
CA LEU A 51 12.87 -23.05 -12.22
C LEU A 51 13.01 -22.63 -13.69
N ASP A 52 14.23 -22.59 -14.22
CA ASP A 52 14.50 -22.29 -15.63
C ASP A 52 13.98 -23.41 -16.55
N GLU A 53 14.14 -24.68 -16.15
CA GLU A 53 13.57 -25.84 -16.85
C GLU A 53 12.03 -25.80 -16.91
N PHE A 54 11.37 -25.24 -15.89
CA PHE A 54 9.92 -25.02 -15.94
C PHE A 54 9.53 -23.88 -16.90
N GLY A 55 10.45 -22.98 -17.28
CA GLY A 55 10.17 -21.85 -18.18
C GLY A 55 9.17 -20.83 -17.64
N GLU A 56 8.85 -20.92 -16.34
CA GLU A 56 7.82 -20.12 -15.67
C GLU A 56 8.49 -19.16 -14.69
N SER A 57 8.50 -17.88 -15.03
CA SER A 57 9.01 -16.84 -14.12
C SER A 57 8.10 -16.69 -12.89
N GLU A 58 8.65 -16.18 -11.79
CA GLU A 58 7.87 -15.92 -10.57
C GLU A 58 6.65 -15.03 -10.84
N ALA A 59 6.82 -14.00 -11.67
CA ALA A 59 5.74 -13.11 -12.07
C ALA A 59 4.61 -13.87 -12.80
N ARG A 60 4.98 -14.84 -13.64
CA ARG A 60 4.03 -15.66 -14.40
C ARG A 60 3.30 -16.67 -13.52
N VAL A 61 3.97 -17.27 -12.54
CA VAL A 61 3.32 -18.13 -11.53
C VAL A 61 2.33 -17.33 -10.69
N ARG A 62 2.68 -16.09 -10.29
CA ARG A 62 1.74 -15.19 -9.61
C ARG A 62 0.55 -14.83 -10.51
N ALA A 63 0.78 -14.57 -11.80
CA ALA A 63 -0.29 -14.32 -12.75
C ALA A 63 -1.25 -15.53 -12.86
N HIS A 64 -0.70 -16.76 -12.92
CA HIS A 64 -1.49 -17.99 -12.89
C HIS A 64 -2.25 -18.17 -11.58
N GLN A 65 -1.67 -17.78 -10.44
CA GLN A 65 -2.38 -17.79 -9.16
C GLN A 65 -3.58 -16.84 -9.18
N THR A 66 -3.41 -15.59 -9.64
CA THR A 66 -4.50 -14.62 -9.72
C THR A 66 -5.59 -15.07 -10.70
N GLN A 67 -5.19 -15.58 -11.87
CA GLN A 67 -6.11 -16.14 -12.85
C GLN A 67 -6.88 -17.34 -12.28
N ALA A 68 -6.23 -18.24 -11.55
CA ALA A 68 -6.91 -19.35 -10.90
C ALA A 68 -7.99 -18.87 -9.92
N HIS A 69 -7.70 -17.88 -9.07
CA HIS A 69 -8.71 -17.33 -8.15
C HIS A 69 -9.88 -16.68 -8.90
N TRP A 70 -9.60 -15.95 -9.97
CA TRP A 70 -10.64 -15.35 -10.82
C TRP A 70 -11.55 -16.42 -11.45
N TRP A 71 -10.97 -17.47 -12.02
CA TRP A 71 -11.72 -18.58 -12.59
C TRP A 71 -12.50 -19.38 -11.55
N LEU A 72 -11.97 -19.55 -10.34
CA LEU A 72 -12.69 -20.15 -9.22
C LEU A 72 -13.92 -19.32 -8.86
N GLY A 73 -13.77 -17.99 -8.78
CA GLY A 73 -14.89 -17.08 -8.56
C GLY A 73 -15.95 -17.17 -9.65
N SER A 74 -15.53 -17.19 -10.93
CA SER A 74 -16.43 -17.38 -12.07
C SER A 74 -17.14 -18.73 -12.04
N ALA A 75 -16.47 -19.81 -11.64
CA ALA A 75 -17.09 -21.13 -11.50
C ALA A 75 -18.16 -21.15 -10.41
N VAL A 76 -17.88 -20.55 -9.24
CA VAL A 76 -18.86 -20.43 -8.14
C VAL A 76 -20.07 -19.61 -8.56
N LEU A 77 -19.85 -18.50 -9.28
CA LEU A 77 -20.94 -17.67 -9.80
C LEU A 77 -21.80 -18.44 -10.82
N ALA A 78 -21.17 -19.14 -11.76
CA ALA A 78 -21.88 -19.94 -12.75
C ALA A 78 -22.73 -21.04 -12.10
N VAL A 79 -22.17 -21.75 -11.11
CA VAL A 79 -22.91 -22.73 -10.28
C VAL A 79 -24.12 -22.09 -9.63
N LEU A 80 -23.97 -20.92 -9.00
CA LEU A 80 -25.05 -20.24 -8.32
C LEU A 80 -26.16 -19.84 -9.30
N VAL A 81 -25.79 -19.34 -10.48
CA VAL A 81 -26.74 -19.03 -11.56
C VAL A 81 -27.48 -20.29 -12.02
N THR A 82 -26.80 -21.41 -12.24
CA THR A 82 -27.43 -22.69 -12.60
C THR A 82 -28.42 -23.13 -11.52
N VAL A 83 -28.00 -23.16 -10.26
CA VAL A 83 -28.84 -23.63 -9.14
C VAL A 83 -30.08 -22.77 -8.99
N VAL A 84 -29.95 -21.44 -9.03
CA VAL A 84 -31.09 -20.52 -8.94
C VAL A 84 -32.03 -20.71 -10.14
N SER A 85 -31.49 -20.95 -11.34
CA SER A 85 -32.30 -21.13 -12.55
C SER A 85 -33.08 -22.45 -12.53
N LEU A 86 -32.42 -23.53 -12.13
CA LEU A 86 -33.07 -24.82 -11.91
C LEU A 86 -34.13 -24.71 -10.81
N TRP A 87 -33.81 -24.04 -9.70
CA TRP A 87 -34.74 -23.83 -8.59
C TRP A 87 -36.01 -23.09 -9.03
N LEU A 88 -35.85 -21.99 -9.76
CA LEU A 88 -36.97 -21.23 -10.31
C LEU A 88 -37.76 -22.07 -11.31
N GLY A 89 -37.09 -22.83 -12.18
CA GLY A 89 -37.74 -23.70 -13.16
C GLY A 89 -38.54 -24.85 -12.53
N VAL A 90 -37.97 -25.56 -11.56
CA VAL A 90 -38.64 -26.67 -10.85
C VAL A 90 -39.80 -26.16 -10.00
N GLY A 91 -39.70 -24.92 -9.48
CA GLY A 91 -40.77 -24.27 -8.73
C GLY A 91 -42.09 -24.11 -9.49
N TRP A 92 -42.08 -24.24 -10.82
CA TRP A 92 -43.30 -24.25 -11.64
C TRP A 92 -44.01 -25.60 -11.72
N PHE A 93 -43.31 -26.71 -11.47
CA PHE A 93 -43.84 -28.06 -11.69
C PHE A 93 -44.20 -28.80 -10.42
N VAL A 94 -43.56 -28.42 -9.31
CA VAL A 94 -43.60 -29.15 -8.06
C VAL A 94 -43.97 -28.16 -6.98
N ASP A 95 -45.00 -28.41 -6.16
CA ASP A 95 -45.35 -27.51 -5.06
C ASP A 95 -44.62 -27.85 -3.76
N SER A 96 -44.18 -29.10 -3.60
CA SER A 96 -43.44 -29.58 -2.44
C SER A 96 -41.99 -29.08 -2.43
N LEU A 97 -41.59 -28.38 -1.36
CA LEU A 97 -40.21 -27.91 -1.17
C LEU A 97 -39.20 -29.06 -1.18
N ALA A 98 -39.54 -30.20 -0.56
CA ALA A 98 -38.63 -31.35 -0.47
C ALA A 98 -38.36 -31.97 -1.86
N GLU A 99 -39.39 -32.10 -2.68
CA GLU A 99 -39.27 -32.59 -4.05
C GLU A 99 -38.51 -31.58 -4.93
N ARG A 100 -38.72 -30.26 -4.75
CA ARG A 100 -37.93 -29.21 -5.43
C ARG A 100 -36.44 -29.32 -5.12
N VAL A 101 -36.07 -29.50 -3.85
CA VAL A 101 -34.68 -29.65 -3.42
C VAL A 101 -34.07 -30.93 -4.02
N ALA A 102 -34.79 -32.05 -3.95
CA ALA A 102 -34.31 -33.32 -4.48
C ALA A 102 -34.10 -33.29 -6.01
N LEU A 103 -35.05 -32.76 -6.78
CA LEU A 103 -34.94 -32.60 -8.24
C LEU A 103 -33.82 -31.63 -8.63
N THR A 104 -33.76 -30.45 -8.00
CA THR A 104 -32.71 -29.47 -8.30
C THR A 104 -31.32 -30.02 -7.98
N GLY A 105 -31.16 -30.66 -6.82
CA GLY A 105 -29.89 -31.26 -6.40
C GLY A 105 -29.44 -32.41 -7.29
N SER A 106 -30.35 -33.30 -7.69
CA SER A 106 -30.03 -34.45 -8.57
C SER A 106 -29.65 -34.02 -9.98
N VAL A 107 -30.40 -33.10 -10.60
CA VAL A 107 -30.07 -32.56 -11.94
C VAL A 107 -28.71 -31.87 -11.93
N PHE A 108 -28.47 -31.03 -10.92
CA PHE A 108 -27.20 -30.33 -10.77
C PHE A 108 -26.02 -31.29 -10.56
N ALA A 109 -26.17 -32.28 -9.67
CA ALA A 109 -25.12 -33.28 -9.41
C ALA A 109 -24.80 -34.11 -10.66
N LEU A 110 -25.81 -34.56 -11.40
CA LEU A 110 -25.63 -35.33 -12.63
C LEU A 110 -24.89 -34.52 -13.71
N SER A 111 -25.23 -33.23 -13.82
CA SER A 111 -24.59 -32.33 -14.80
C SER A 111 -23.12 -32.10 -14.48
N ILE A 112 -22.76 -31.88 -13.20
CA ILE A 112 -21.35 -31.77 -12.79
C ILE A 112 -20.58 -33.05 -13.09
N ILE A 113 -21.12 -34.21 -12.73
CA ILE A 113 -20.44 -35.50 -12.94
C ILE A 113 -20.27 -35.78 -14.44
N GLY A 114 -21.34 -35.64 -15.23
CA GLY A 114 -21.31 -35.89 -16.66
C GLY A 114 -20.37 -34.92 -17.39
N GLY A 115 -20.42 -33.64 -17.04
CA GLY A 115 -19.57 -32.61 -17.63
C GLY A 115 -18.09 -32.77 -17.27
N THR A 116 -17.76 -33.14 -16.03
CA THR A 116 -16.36 -33.41 -15.64
C THR A 116 -15.80 -34.61 -16.40
N ILE A 117 -16.54 -35.72 -16.50
CA ILE A 117 -16.14 -36.90 -17.29
C ILE A 117 -15.92 -36.53 -18.76
N LEU A 118 -16.87 -35.79 -19.35
CA LEU A 118 -16.78 -35.35 -20.74
C LEU A 118 -15.52 -34.50 -20.97
N LEU A 119 -15.25 -33.55 -20.09
CA LEU A 119 -14.07 -32.68 -20.19
C LEU A 119 -12.76 -33.44 -20.05
N THR A 120 -12.66 -34.42 -19.13
CA THR A 120 -11.45 -35.24 -19.01
C THR A 120 -11.22 -36.06 -20.27
N VAL A 121 -12.26 -36.68 -20.83
CA VAL A 121 -12.15 -37.46 -22.07
C VAL A 121 -11.75 -36.56 -23.25
N LEU A 122 -12.37 -35.38 -23.37
CA LEU A 122 -12.01 -34.41 -24.41
C LEU A 122 -10.57 -33.91 -24.27
N ALA A 123 -10.13 -33.63 -23.03
CA ALA A 123 -8.78 -33.14 -22.78
C ALA A 123 -7.71 -34.19 -23.12
N GLU A 124 -8.01 -35.49 -22.99
CA GLU A 124 -7.10 -36.57 -23.37
C GLU A 124 -7.02 -36.78 -24.90
N HIS A 125 -8.14 -36.63 -25.61
CA HIS A 125 -8.22 -37.03 -27.03
C HIS A 125 -8.05 -35.87 -28.02
N VAL A 126 -8.23 -34.62 -27.57
CA VAL A 126 -8.27 -33.45 -28.46
C VAL A 126 -7.00 -32.61 -28.29
N ARG A 127 -6.35 -32.28 -29.41
CA ARG A 127 -5.18 -31.37 -29.40
C ARG A 127 -5.55 -30.02 -28.81
N GLU A 128 -4.62 -29.39 -28.09
CA GLU A 128 -4.86 -28.16 -27.32
C GLU A 128 -5.47 -27.01 -28.16
N GLU A 129 -5.07 -26.89 -29.43
CA GLU A 129 -5.63 -25.90 -30.37
C GLU A 129 -7.11 -26.15 -30.68
N GLN A 130 -7.49 -27.41 -30.89
CA GLN A 130 -8.88 -27.78 -31.15
C GLN A 130 -9.72 -27.60 -29.90
N LEU A 131 -9.17 -27.92 -28.71
CA LEU A 131 -9.82 -27.69 -27.42
C LEU A 131 -10.16 -26.19 -27.23
N ARG A 132 -9.24 -25.28 -27.60
CA ARG A 132 -9.51 -23.83 -27.58
C ARG A 132 -10.65 -23.44 -28.51
N ARG A 133 -10.73 -24.02 -29.71
CA ARG A 133 -11.85 -23.77 -30.64
C ARG A 133 -13.17 -24.29 -30.10
N VAL A 134 -13.17 -25.48 -29.50
CA VAL A 134 -14.35 -26.06 -28.84
C VAL A 134 -14.82 -25.15 -27.71
N PHE A 135 -13.92 -24.69 -26.83
CA PHE A 135 -14.27 -23.77 -25.75
C PHE A 135 -14.74 -22.39 -26.23
N ALA A 136 -14.12 -21.85 -27.28
CA ALA A 136 -14.57 -20.60 -27.88
C ALA A 136 -15.99 -20.74 -28.45
N CYS A 137 -16.27 -21.84 -29.16
CA CYS A 137 -17.60 -22.17 -29.66
C CYS A 137 -18.60 -22.33 -28.50
N LEU A 138 -18.23 -23.06 -27.45
CA LEU A 138 -19.05 -23.26 -26.25
C LEU A 138 -19.37 -21.93 -25.56
N GLY A 139 -18.39 -21.03 -25.47
CA GLY A 139 -18.56 -19.68 -24.93
C GLY A 139 -19.53 -18.85 -25.74
N VAL A 140 -19.41 -18.88 -27.08
CA VAL A 140 -20.34 -18.20 -27.99
C VAL A 140 -21.77 -18.74 -27.83
N VAL A 141 -21.93 -20.07 -27.79
CA VAL A 141 -23.23 -20.71 -27.55
C VAL A 141 -23.81 -20.27 -26.20
N THR A 142 -23.01 -20.26 -25.15
CA THR A 142 -23.42 -19.82 -23.80
C THR A 142 -23.93 -18.37 -23.82
N VAL A 143 -23.21 -17.47 -24.47
CA VAL A 143 -23.61 -16.06 -24.61
C VAL A 143 -24.90 -15.92 -25.43
N LEU A 144 -25.04 -16.65 -26.53
CA LEU A 144 -26.26 -16.65 -27.36
C LEU A 144 -27.47 -17.20 -26.58
N CYS A 145 -27.28 -18.27 -25.80
CA CYS A 145 -28.32 -18.79 -24.90
C CYS A 145 -28.71 -17.76 -23.84
N ALA A 146 -27.75 -17.07 -23.22
CA ALA A 146 -28.04 -16.04 -22.22
C ALA A 146 -28.76 -14.81 -22.82
N LEU A 147 -28.35 -14.36 -24.01
CA LEU A 147 -28.98 -13.23 -24.71
C LEU A 147 -30.40 -13.56 -25.19
N SER A 148 -30.59 -14.75 -25.79
CA SER A 148 -31.93 -15.21 -26.19
C SER A 148 -32.83 -15.38 -24.97
N ALA A 149 -32.30 -15.89 -23.87
CA ALA A 149 -32.99 -15.97 -22.60
C ALA A 149 -33.41 -14.56 -22.10
N ALA A 150 -32.48 -13.59 -22.05
CA ALA A 150 -32.81 -12.22 -21.63
C ALA A 150 -33.88 -11.57 -22.53
N ALA A 151 -33.83 -11.78 -23.84
CA ALA A 151 -34.82 -11.27 -24.78
C ALA A 151 -36.21 -11.89 -24.55
N LEU A 152 -36.30 -13.21 -24.33
CA LEU A 152 -37.55 -13.90 -24.02
C LEU A 152 -38.19 -13.39 -22.72
N LEU A 153 -37.37 -13.10 -21.70
CA LEU A 153 -37.82 -12.48 -20.44
C LEU A 153 -38.40 -11.08 -20.67
N GLY A 154 -37.72 -10.26 -21.48
CA GLY A 154 -38.18 -8.92 -21.83
C GLY A 154 -39.54 -8.93 -22.53
N ILE A 155 -39.69 -9.80 -23.53
CA ILE A 155 -40.95 -9.99 -24.27
C ILE A 155 -42.04 -10.49 -23.32
N GLY A 156 -41.72 -11.47 -22.47
CA GLY A 156 -42.68 -12.02 -21.52
C GLY A 156 -43.18 -10.99 -20.51
N ARG A 157 -42.29 -10.13 -20.01
CA ARG A 157 -42.67 -9.05 -19.09
C ARG A 157 -43.54 -8.00 -19.76
N MET A 158 -43.22 -7.57 -20.99
CA MET A 158 -44.06 -6.62 -21.74
C MET A 158 -45.45 -7.20 -22.04
N ALA A 159 -45.53 -8.50 -22.38
CA ALA A 159 -46.80 -9.17 -22.61
C ALA A 159 -47.63 -9.26 -21.32
N ALA A 160 -46.99 -9.48 -20.17
CA ALA A 160 -47.68 -9.52 -18.89
C ALA A 160 -48.20 -8.13 -18.45
N THR A 161 -47.40 -7.07 -18.60
CA THR A 161 -47.83 -5.71 -18.23
C THR A 161 -48.96 -5.20 -19.10
N THR A 162 -48.92 -5.47 -20.41
CA THR A 162 -50.02 -5.09 -21.32
C THR A 162 -51.31 -5.86 -21.00
N LEU A 163 -51.22 -7.11 -20.56
CA LEU A 163 -52.37 -7.88 -20.07
C LEU A 163 -52.97 -7.29 -18.78
N VAL A 164 -52.13 -6.86 -17.83
CA VAL A 164 -52.60 -6.22 -16.59
C VAL A 164 -53.23 -4.86 -16.87
N GLU A 165 -52.61 -4.03 -17.71
CA GLU A 165 -53.15 -2.72 -18.09
C GLU A 165 -54.49 -2.84 -18.82
N THR A 166 -54.61 -3.79 -19.75
CA THR A 166 -55.88 -4.04 -20.46
C THR A 166 -56.96 -4.55 -19.50
N GLN A 167 -56.60 -5.38 -18.52
CA GLN A 167 -57.53 -5.85 -17.49
C GLN A 167 -57.97 -4.73 -16.54
N GLN A 168 -57.07 -3.81 -16.17
CA GLN A 168 -57.39 -2.64 -15.34
C GLN A 168 -58.28 -1.64 -16.07
N HIS A 169 -58.02 -1.35 -17.35
CA HIS A 169 -58.88 -0.48 -18.15
C HIS A 169 -60.29 -1.05 -18.30
N GLN A 170 -60.41 -2.36 -18.55
CA GLN A 170 -61.71 -3.01 -18.68
C GLN A 170 -62.48 -3.09 -17.35
N LEU A 171 -61.81 -3.29 -16.22
CA LEU A 171 -62.46 -3.23 -14.91
C LEU A 171 -62.95 -1.81 -14.56
N GLY A 172 -62.28 -0.78 -15.04
CA GLY A 172 -62.72 0.62 -14.93
C GLY A 172 -63.99 0.91 -15.75
N GLU A 173 -64.06 0.40 -16.98
CA GLU A 173 -65.21 0.63 -17.87
C GLU A 173 -66.42 -0.29 -17.54
N SER A 174 -66.17 -1.54 -17.15
CA SER A 174 -67.24 -2.52 -16.85
C SER A 174 -68.06 -2.17 -15.59
N SER A 175 -67.63 -1.21 -14.77
CA SER A 175 -68.41 -0.73 -13.63
C SER A 175 -69.66 0.06 -14.04
N GLN A 176 -69.79 0.48 -15.31
CA GLN A 176 -70.93 1.27 -15.78
C GLN A 176 -72.00 0.47 -16.56
N ASP A 177 -71.68 -0.70 -17.12
CA ASP A 177 -72.60 -1.50 -17.95
C ASP A 177 -72.78 -2.92 -17.38
N LEU A 178 -73.61 -3.07 -16.34
CA LEU A 178 -73.72 -4.31 -15.56
C LEU A 178 -74.77 -5.34 -16.06
N THR A 179 -75.45 -5.13 -17.19
CA THR A 179 -76.62 -5.98 -17.54
C THR A 179 -76.51 -6.81 -18.84
N THR A 180 -75.45 -6.72 -19.64
CA THR A 180 -75.38 -7.46 -20.94
C THR A 180 -74.07 -8.19 -21.26
N GLY A 181 -73.07 -8.21 -20.37
CA GLY A 181 -71.68 -8.59 -20.70
C GLY A 181 -71.22 -10.06 -20.56
N ALA A 182 -72.08 -11.03 -20.24
CA ALA A 182 -71.63 -12.38 -19.85
C ALA A 182 -70.94 -13.21 -20.96
N ALA A 183 -71.22 -12.94 -22.25
CA ALA A 183 -70.61 -13.67 -23.36
C ALA A 183 -69.24 -13.13 -23.79
N ALA A 184 -68.97 -11.83 -23.57
CA ALA A 184 -67.69 -11.22 -23.94
C ALA A 184 -66.56 -11.59 -22.96
N SER A 185 -66.89 -11.85 -21.70
CA SER A 185 -65.91 -12.21 -20.67
C SER A 185 -65.27 -13.59 -20.89
N SER A 186 -66.01 -14.56 -21.43
CA SER A 186 -65.50 -15.92 -21.64
C SER A 186 -64.44 -16.00 -22.76
N ALA A 187 -64.62 -15.25 -23.86
CA ALA A 187 -63.67 -15.18 -24.96
C ALA A 187 -62.35 -14.51 -24.55
N LEU A 188 -62.41 -13.48 -23.69
CA LEU A 188 -61.23 -12.83 -23.12
C LEU A 188 -60.49 -13.77 -22.16
N LEU A 189 -61.21 -14.50 -21.32
CA LEU A 189 -60.62 -15.49 -20.40
C LEU A 189 -59.88 -16.59 -21.17
N GLN A 190 -60.43 -17.06 -22.29
CA GLN A 190 -59.80 -18.07 -23.12
C GLN A 190 -58.53 -17.55 -23.83
N ARG A 191 -58.54 -16.30 -24.30
CA ARG A 191 -57.33 -15.64 -24.85
C ARG A 191 -56.26 -15.44 -23.79
N ALA A 192 -56.63 -14.97 -22.61
CA ALA A 192 -55.72 -14.79 -21.48
C ALA A 192 -55.08 -16.13 -21.06
N GLN A 193 -55.86 -17.20 -20.96
CA GLN A 193 -55.33 -18.55 -20.68
C GLN A 193 -54.37 -19.04 -21.76
N THR A 194 -54.65 -18.77 -23.03
CA THR A 194 -53.77 -19.17 -24.14
C THR A 194 -52.44 -18.41 -24.11
N VAL A 195 -52.48 -17.11 -23.84
CA VAL A 195 -51.27 -16.28 -23.68
C VAL A 195 -50.47 -16.71 -22.46
N ALA A 196 -51.13 -16.92 -21.31
CA ALA A 196 -50.48 -17.40 -20.09
C ALA A 196 -49.78 -18.76 -20.30
N ARG A 197 -50.43 -19.70 -21.02
CA ARG A 197 -49.83 -20.99 -21.36
C ARG A 197 -48.59 -20.85 -22.24
N ARG A 198 -48.61 -19.96 -23.24
CA ARG A 198 -47.43 -19.70 -24.09
C ARG A 198 -46.31 -19.00 -23.33
N LEU A 199 -46.63 -18.07 -22.44
CA LEU A 199 -45.65 -17.43 -21.55
C LEU A 199 -45.01 -18.46 -20.60
N GLY A 200 -45.78 -19.39 -20.06
CA GLY A 200 -45.26 -20.51 -19.26
C GLY A 200 -44.29 -21.39 -20.06
N GLN A 201 -44.62 -21.75 -21.30
CA GLN A 201 -43.73 -22.53 -22.17
C GLN A 201 -42.42 -21.79 -22.49
N LEU A 202 -42.49 -20.48 -22.74
CA LEU A 202 -41.29 -19.66 -22.97
C LEU A 202 -40.44 -19.53 -21.71
N ALA A 203 -41.05 -19.42 -20.52
CA ALA A 203 -40.33 -19.39 -19.25
C ALA A 203 -39.62 -20.72 -18.93
N ILE A 204 -40.22 -21.86 -19.29
CA ILE A 204 -39.58 -23.17 -19.16
C ILE A 204 -38.37 -23.28 -20.10
N LEU A 205 -38.55 -22.94 -21.39
CA LEU A 205 -37.46 -22.94 -22.36
C LEU A 205 -36.31 -22.02 -21.92
N TRP A 206 -36.67 -20.85 -21.38
CA TRP A 206 -35.73 -19.90 -20.79
C TRP A 206 -34.91 -20.53 -19.66
N GLY A 207 -35.57 -21.18 -18.69
CA GLY A 207 -34.89 -21.82 -17.56
C GLY A 207 -33.93 -22.93 -18.01
N ILE A 208 -34.32 -23.72 -19.02
CA ILE A 208 -33.47 -24.76 -19.60
C ILE A 208 -32.24 -24.14 -20.28
N LEU A 209 -32.43 -23.10 -21.10
CA LEU A 209 -31.31 -22.42 -21.77
C LEU A 209 -30.34 -21.80 -20.78
N LEU A 210 -30.83 -21.18 -19.70
CA LEU A 210 -29.97 -20.59 -18.68
C LEU A 210 -29.24 -21.66 -17.86
N ALA A 211 -29.89 -22.79 -17.57
CA ALA A 211 -29.25 -23.93 -16.91
C ALA A 211 -28.12 -24.52 -17.76
N VAL A 212 -28.38 -24.77 -19.05
CA VAL A 212 -27.34 -25.26 -19.98
C VAL A 212 -26.19 -24.26 -20.08
N ALA A 213 -26.48 -22.95 -20.21
CA ALA A 213 -25.45 -21.92 -20.25
C ALA A 213 -24.61 -21.90 -18.95
N GLY A 214 -25.26 -21.99 -17.78
CA GLY A 214 -24.59 -22.04 -16.48
C GLY A 214 -23.71 -23.28 -16.31
N ASP A 215 -24.17 -24.45 -16.78
CA ASP A 215 -23.39 -25.69 -16.74
C ASP A 215 -22.15 -25.62 -17.63
N LEU A 216 -22.32 -25.17 -18.88
CA LEU A 216 -21.19 -24.99 -19.80
C LEU A 216 -20.19 -23.95 -19.28
N GLY A 217 -20.68 -22.85 -18.71
CA GLY A 217 -19.86 -21.83 -18.07
C GLY A 217 -19.09 -22.35 -16.86
N THR A 218 -19.74 -23.15 -16.02
CA THR A 218 -19.11 -23.80 -14.85
C THR A 218 -18.00 -24.74 -15.29
N LEU A 219 -18.28 -25.60 -16.26
CA LEU A 219 -17.31 -26.56 -16.79
C LEU A 219 -16.07 -25.87 -17.37
N LEU A 220 -16.28 -24.83 -18.17
CA LEU A 220 -15.20 -24.04 -18.75
C LEU A 220 -14.37 -23.33 -17.67
N ALA A 221 -15.03 -22.74 -16.67
CA ALA A 221 -14.35 -22.07 -15.56
C ALA A 221 -13.56 -23.04 -14.68
N VAL A 222 -14.12 -24.21 -14.36
CA VAL A 222 -13.43 -25.27 -13.60
C VAL A 222 -12.21 -25.79 -14.36
N HIS A 223 -12.34 -26.02 -15.67
CA HIS A 223 -11.22 -26.47 -16.50
C HIS A 223 -10.07 -25.44 -16.50
N GLN A 224 -10.38 -24.16 -16.71
CA GLN A 224 -9.37 -23.09 -16.68
C GLN A 224 -8.75 -22.93 -15.28
N TRP A 225 -9.56 -23.04 -14.23
CA TRP A 225 -9.07 -23.07 -12.85
C TRP A 225 -8.08 -24.22 -12.63
N MET A 226 -8.43 -25.45 -13.02
CA MET A 226 -7.55 -26.63 -12.89
C MET A 226 -6.24 -26.44 -13.65
N ARG A 227 -6.30 -25.93 -14.88
CA ARG A 227 -5.12 -25.65 -15.71
C ARG A 227 -4.14 -24.72 -15.00
N HIS A 228 -4.62 -23.57 -14.55
CA HIS A 228 -3.78 -22.59 -13.84
C HIS A 228 -3.33 -23.12 -12.47
N ARG A 229 -4.20 -23.84 -11.76
CA ARG A 229 -3.89 -24.43 -10.45
C ARG A 229 -2.83 -25.51 -10.53
N ASN A 230 -2.80 -26.30 -11.61
CA ASN A 230 -1.78 -27.33 -11.82
C ASN A 230 -0.39 -26.71 -12.00
N VAL A 231 -0.26 -25.65 -12.80
CA VAL A 231 1.00 -24.92 -12.96
C VAL A 231 1.47 -24.34 -11.62
N VAL A 232 0.55 -23.73 -10.85
CA VAL A 232 0.88 -23.23 -9.52
C VAL A 232 1.30 -24.38 -8.60
N ARG A 233 0.57 -25.50 -8.58
CA ARG A 233 0.86 -26.63 -7.69
C ARG A 233 2.21 -27.28 -7.97
N THR A 234 2.65 -27.33 -9.23
CA THR A 234 3.95 -27.90 -9.61
C THR A 234 5.11 -26.95 -9.32
N VAL A 235 4.97 -25.65 -9.62
CA VAL A 235 6.08 -24.68 -9.52
C VAL A 235 6.17 -24.01 -8.14
N GLU A 236 5.05 -23.87 -7.42
CA GLU A 236 5.00 -23.17 -6.13
C GLU A 236 5.93 -23.76 -5.05
N PRO A 237 6.05 -25.09 -4.85
CA PRO A 237 6.99 -25.65 -3.88
C PRO A 237 8.45 -25.27 -4.17
N VAL A 238 8.84 -25.31 -5.44
CA VAL A 238 10.20 -24.97 -5.90
C VAL A 238 10.48 -23.48 -5.71
N LEU A 239 9.51 -22.61 -6.03
CA LEU A 239 9.62 -21.17 -5.76
C LEU A 239 9.71 -20.86 -4.26
N ARG A 240 8.96 -21.58 -3.41
CA ARG A 240 9.03 -21.42 -1.95
C ARG A 240 10.42 -21.82 -1.43
N GLU A 241 10.96 -22.94 -1.91
CA GLU A 241 12.32 -23.37 -1.56
C GLU A 241 13.37 -22.35 -2.04
N PHE A 242 13.22 -21.79 -3.25
CA PHE A 242 14.11 -20.75 -3.76
C PHE A 242 14.09 -19.49 -2.88
N ARG A 243 12.89 -19.03 -2.47
CA ARG A 243 12.74 -17.88 -1.57
C ARG A 243 13.31 -18.15 -0.19
N SER A 244 13.02 -19.32 0.41
CA SER A 244 13.54 -19.67 1.73
C SER A 244 15.07 -19.75 1.73
N LEU A 245 15.68 -20.29 0.67
CA LEU A 245 17.15 -20.26 0.50
C LEU A 245 17.69 -18.83 0.40
N GLY A 246 16.99 -17.94 -0.29
CA GLY A 246 17.35 -16.51 -0.36
C GLY A 246 17.31 -15.83 1.01
N GLU A 247 16.24 -16.06 1.78
CA GLU A 247 16.09 -15.54 3.15
C GLU A 247 17.16 -16.11 4.09
N GLU A 248 17.45 -17.41 3.99
CA GLU A 248 18.47 -18.08 4.77
C GLU A 248 19.90 -17.60 4.45
N LEU A 249 20.18 -17.27 3.18
CA LEU A 249 21.45 -16.67 2.77
C LEU A 249 21.58 -15.24 3.31
N ALA A 250 20.51 -14.45 3.25
CA ALA A 250 20.49 -13.10 3.83
C ALA A 250 20.68 -13.14 5.35
N ALA A 251 20.01 -14.06 6.05
CA ALA A 251 20.17 -14.28 7.47
C ALA A 251 21.59 -14.76 7.84
N ASN A 252 22.20 -15.61 7.02
CA ASN A 252 23.59 -16.03 7.20
C ASN A 252 24.55 -14.84 7.04
N ALA A 253 24.38 -14.03 5.98
CA ALA A 253 25.19 -12.82 5.77
C ALA A 253 25.10 -11.84 6.96
N HIS A 254 23.90 -11.67 7.54
CA HIS A 254 23.73 -10.88 8.75
C HIS A 254 24.50 -11.46 9.95
N ARG A 255 24.39 -12.78 10.19
CA ARG A 255 25.15 -13.45 11.26
C ARG A 255 26.66 -13.33 11.06
N GLN A 256 27.15 -13.40 9.83
CA GLN A 256 28.58 -13.18 9.54
C GLN A 256 29.03 -11.80 9.96
N GLU A 257 28.23 -10.77 9.67
CA GLU A 257 28.52 -9.39 10.07
C GLU A 257 28.48 -9.22 11.60
N GLU A 258 27.49 -9.82 12.27
CA GLU A 258 27.44 -9.84 13.75
C GLU A 258 28.68 -10.50 14.35
N VAL A 259 29.07 -11.68 13.85
CA VAL A 259 30.26 -12.41 14.30
C VAL A 259 31.52 -11.59 14.05
N ARG A 260 31.62 -10.89 12.91
CA ARG A 260 32.73 -9.97 12.60
C ARG A 260 32.88 -8.86 13.62
N ARG A 261 31.77 -8.34 14.13
CA ARG A 261 31.73 -7.24 15.11
C ARG A 261 31.91 -7.69 16.56
N ARG A 262 31.78 -8.98 16.88
CA ARG A 262 31.91 -9.47 18.27
C ARG A 262 33.19 -9.05 18.98
N PRO A 263 34.39 -9.09 18.36
CA PRO A 263 35.62 -8.66 19.04
C PRO A 263 35.61 -7.17 19.40
N GLU A 264 35.08 -6.33 18.50
CA GLU A 264 34.93 -4.88 18.72
C GLU A 264 33.92 -4.60 19.83
N LEU A 265 32.76 -5.26 19.78
CA LEU A 265 31.73 -5.15 20.81
C LEU A 265 32.26 -5.61 22.18
N ARG A 266 33.03 -6.69 22.22
CA ARG A 266 33.66 -7.20 23.44
C ARG A 266 34.70 -6.23 23.98
N TYR A 267 35.50 -5.62 23.12
CA TYR A 267 36.44 -4.56 23.50
C TYR A 267 35.72 -3.37 24.14
N ILE A 268 34.62 -2.90 23.52
CA ILE A 268 33.80 -1.80 24.05
C ILE A 268 33.17 -2.20 25.39
N GLU A 269 32.60 -3.39 25.50
CA GLU A 269 31.98 -3.91 26.71
C GLU A 269 32.97 -3.96 27.88
N LEU A 270 34.15 -4.53 27.66
CA LEU A 270 35.20 -4.62 28.68
C LEU A 270 35.76 -3.24 29.03
N THR A 271 35.88 -2.33 28.06
CA THR A 271 36.27 -0.95 28.31
C THR A 271 35.25 -0.24 29.19
N LEU A 272 33.95 -0.38 28.89
CA LEU A 272 32.86 0.15 29.72
C LEU A 272 32.81 -0.52 31.10
N ALA A 273 33.12 -1.81 31.21
CA ALA A 273 33.20 -2.50 32.49
C ALA A 273 34.34 -1.94 33.35
N GLY A 274 35.49 -1.64 32.74
CA GLY A 274 36.59 -0.91 33.39
C GLY A 274 36.15 0.44 33.91
N TYR A 275 35.55 1.27 33.04
CA TYR A 275 35.01 2.58 33.43
C TYR A 275 33.95 2.49 34.53
N ARG A 276 33.05 1.50 34.48
CA ARG A 276 32.04 1.29 35.52
C ARG A 276 32.66 0.82 36.83
N HIS A 277 33.75 0.06 36.79
CA HIS A 277 34.47 -0.32 38.00
C HIS A 277 35.11 0.91 38.65
N GLU A 278 35.70 1.79 37.85
CA GLU A 278 36.23 3.09 38.31
C GLU A 278 35.12 4.02 38.82
N GLN A 279 34.02 4.12 38.10
CA GLN A 279 32.86 4.92 38.50
C GLN A 279 32.20 4.33 39.76
N LYS A 280 32.17 3.01 39.94
CA LYS A 280 31.71 2.38 41.18
C LYS A 280 32.65 2.68 42.35
N ARG A 281 33.97 2.75 42.13
CA ARG A 281 34.91 3.21 43.15
C ARG A 281 34.70 4.69 43.51
N ALA A 282 34.45 5.53 42.51
CA ALA A 282 34.16 6.95 42.72
C ALA A 282 32.79 7.18 43.40
N SER A 283 31.74 6.51 42.90
CA SER A 283 30.39 6.60 43.45
C SER A 283 30.19 5.85 44.75
N SER A 284 31.01 4.84 45.11
CA SER A 284 31.02 4.31 46.48
C SER A 284 31.53 5.34 47.47
N ALA A 285 32.48 6.19 47.05
CA ALA A 285 32.97 7.31 47.87
C ALA A 285 31.93 8.46 47.94
N GLU A 286 31.10 8.66 46.91
CA GLU A 286 29.99 9.63 46.92
C GLU A 286 28.73 9.09 47.62
N ALA A 287 28.43 7.79 47.50
CA ALA A 287 27.30 7.13 48.17
C ALA A 287 27.51 7.03 49.68
N GLU A 288 28.75 7.03 50.17
CA GLU A 288 29.07 7.21 51.58
C GLU A 288 28.72 8.64 52.08
N ARG A 289 28.77 9.64 51.19
CA ARG A 289 28.35 11.03 51.48
C ARG A 289 26.82 11.17 51.35
N ALA A 290 26.21 10.62 50.31
CA ALA A 290 24.77 10.67 50.08
C ALA A 290 23.98 9.77 51.05
N ARG A 291 24.56 8.70 51.62
CA ARG A 291 23.93 7.93 52.70
C ARG A 291 23.70 8.78 53.96
N LYS A 292 24.56 9.75 54.24
CA LYS A 292 24.38 10.72 55.34
C LYS A 292 23.25 11.71 55.06
N GLU A 293 22.96 12.00 53.79
CA GLU A 293 21.93 12.97 53.37
C GLU A 293 20.56 12.30 53.14
N ALA A 294 20.53 11.05 52.69
CA ALA A 294 19.31 10.28 52.47
C ALA A 294 18.65 9.76 53.77
N GLU A 295 19.41 9.70 54.87
CA GLU A 295 18.88 9.42 56.22
C GLU A 295 18.01 10.57 56.74
N GLN A 296 18.22 11.80 56.25
CA GLN A 296 17.42 12.99 56.61
C GLN A 296 16.17 13.17 55.73
N ALA A 297 16.10 12.55 54.56
CA ALA A 297 15.01 12.73 53.60
C ALA A 297 13.90 11.66 53.68
N ARG A 298 14.10 10.58 54.44
CA ARG A 298 13.17 9.44 54.53
C ARG A 298 12.05 9.59 55.56
N ASP A 299 12.09 10.62 56.41
CA ASP A 299 11.00 10.94 57.36
C ASP A 299 9.87 11.79 56.76
N ALA A 300 10.02 12.27 55.51
CA ALA A 300 9.13 13.30 54.96
C ALA A 300 8.02 12.81 53.99
N LYS A 301 7.94 11.53 53.59
CA LYS A 301 6.94 11.08 52.58
C LYS A 301 6.31 9.71 52.86
N ARG A 302 5.59 9.61 53.98
CA ARG A 302 4.51 8.62 54.20
C ARG A 302 3.20 9.34 54.52
N ALA A 303 2.45 9.75 53.49
CA ALA A 303 1.01 10.02 53.61
C ALA A 303 0.32 10.04 52.24
N SER A 304 -0.93 9.56 52.26
CA SER A 304 -1.99 9.67 51.25
C SER A 304 -1.92 8.79 50.01
N LEU A 305 -2.17 7.50 50.26
CA LEU A 305 -3.03 6.64 49.46
C LEU A 305 -4.38 7.32 49.16
N GLY A 306 -4.91 7.14 47.94
CA GLY A 306 -6.36 7.15 47.73
C GLY A 306 -6.89 7.91 46.52
N ARG A 307 -7.14 7.18 45.43
CA ARG A 307 -8.51 6.94 44.94
C ARG A 307 -8.54 6.08 43.68
N ALA A 308 -8.64 4.78 43.93
CA ALA A 308 -9.06 3.74 43.00
C ALA A 308 -10.60 3.74 42.82
N ILE A 309 -11.21 4.90 42.53
CA ILE A 309 -12.66 5.01 42.28
C ILE A 309 -12.89 5.97 41.12
N LYS A 310 -12.62 5.51 39.88
CA LYS A 310 -13.05 6.24 38.66
C LYS A 310 -13.21 5.37 37.39
N TRP A 311 -13.16 4.04 37.50
CA TRP A 311 -13.12 3.13 36.34
C TRP A 311 -14.46 2.47 35.94
N THR A 312 -15.56 2.76 36.63
CA THR A 312 -16.85 2.09 36.37
C THR A 312 -17.78 2.80 35.36
N VAL A 313 -17.40 3.97 34.83
CA VAL A 313 -18.20 4.73 33.84
C VAL A 313 -17.72 4.53 32.39
N ILE A 314 -16.52 3.97 32.19
CA ILE A 314 -15.88 3.84 30.87
C ILE A 314 -16.52 2.72 30.00
N GLY A 315 -17.14 1.70 30.61
CA GLY A 315 -17.70 0.55 29.87
C GLY A 315 -18.97 0.85 29.07
N PHE A 316 -19.79 1.82 29.49
CA PHE A 316 -21.09 2.08 28.84
C PHE A 316 -20.98 2.98 27.60
N VAL A 317 -19.94 3.83 27.55
CA VAL A 317 -19.64 4.69 26.39
C VAL A 317 -19.03 3.88 25.24
N VAL A 318 -18.20 2.88 25.55
CA VAL A 318 -17.52 2.03 24.53
C VAL A 318 -18.52 1.15 23.77
N GLY A 319 -19.61 0.70 24.39
CA GLY A 319 -20.63 -0.14 23.75
C GLY A 319 -21.51 0.58 22.73
N LEU A 320 -21.87 1.85 22.98
CA LEU A 320 -22.71 2.64 22.06
C LEU A 320 -21.88 3.21 20.89
N SER A 321 -20.59 3.47 21.10
CA SER A 321 -19.67 3.88 20.03
C SER A 321 -19.37 2.75 19.03
N LEU A 322 -19.34 1.49 19.46
CA LEU A 322 -19.05 0.36 18.55
C LEU A 322 -20.22 0.04 17.59
N PHE A 323 -21.46 0.35 17.97
CA PHE A 323 -22.64 0.09 17.12
C PHE A 323 -22.87 1.16 16.04
N GLY A 324 -22.47 2.41 16.30
CA GLY A 324 -22.48 3.49 15.29
C GLY A 324 -21.43 3.34 14.19
N ILE A 325 -20.32 2.65 14.47
CA ILE A 325 -19.21 2.44 13.52
C ILE A 325 -19.58 1.39 12.44
N ALA A 326 -20.41 0.39 12.76
CA ALA A 326 -20.76 -0.67 11.82
C ALA A 326 -21.69 -0.21 10.68
N VAL A 327 -22.51 0.83 10.91
CA VAL A 327 -23.46 1.35 9.90
C VAL A 327 -22.81 2.43 9.01
N PHE A 328 -21.78 3.13 9.49
CA PHE A 328 -20.98 4.06 8.68
C PHE A 328 -19.89 3.35 7.84
N ALA A 329 -19.56 2.09 8.14
CA ALA A 329 -18.52 1.32 7.45
C ALA A 329 -18.88 0.86 6.01
N CYS A 330 -20.11 1.07 5.55
CA CYS A 330 -20.54 0.75 4.18
C CYS A 330 -20.85 1.99 3.33
N ALA A 331 -20.80 3.21 3.90
CA ALA A 331 -20.74 4.42 3.11
C ALA A 331 -19.30 4.54 2.61
N GLY A 332 -19.06 4.25 1.33
CA GLY A 332 -17.73 4.20 0.73
C GLY A 332 -16.88 5.36 1.22
N THR A 333 -15.89 5.06 2.08
CA THR A 333 -14.94 6.07 2.53
C THR A 333 -14.33 6.64 1.25
N PRO A 334 -14.43 7.96 0.99
CA PRO A 334 -13.82 8.55 -0.19
C PRO A 334 -12.39 8.05 -0.23
N GLU A 335 -12.00 7.39 -1.32
CA GLU A 335 -10.65 6.85 -1.44
C GLU A 335 -9.70 7.99 -1.04
N PRO A 336 -8.93 7.83 0.06
CA PRO A 336 -8.08 8.91 0.54
C PRO A 336 -7.11 9.18 -0.59
N HIS A 337 -7.30 10.32 -1.25
CA HIS A 337 -6.50 10.69 -2.40
C HIS A 337 -5.04 10.75 -1.94
N ALA A 338 -4.16 10.09 -2.67
CA ALA A 338 -2.78 10.02 -2.26
C ALA A 338 -2.12 11.40 -2.30
N PRO A 339 -1.20 11.68 -1.37
CA PRO A 339 -0.57 12.98 -1.27
C PRO A 339 0.30 13.24 -2.51
N THR A 340 0.28 14.49 -2.98
CA THR A 340 1.28 14.99 -3.93
C THR A 340 2.30 15.83 -3.18
N MET A 341 3.56 15.46 -3.31
CA MET A 341 4.70 16.12 -2.69
C MET A 341 5.63 16.70 -3.74
N VAL A 342 5.90 18.00 -3.64
CA VAL A 342 6.93 18.67 -4.44
C VAL A 342 8.06 19.06 -3.51
N VAL A 343 9.27 18.65 -3.85
CA VAL A 343 10.50 18.95 -3.11
C VAL A 343 11.36 19.90 -3.93
N VAL A 344 11.78 20.98 -3.30
CA VAL A 344 12.69 21.98 -3.87
C VAL A 344 14.04 21.81 -3.18
N LEU A 345 15.05 21.38 -3.92
CA LEU A 345 16.38 21.05 -3.45
C LEU A 345 17.38 22.13 -3.84
N ASP A 346 18.06 22.73 -2.86
CA ASP A 346 19.06 23.77 -3.12
C ASP A 346 20.34 23.23 -3.77
N LEU A 347 20.73 23.82 -4.90
CA LEU A 347 21.98 23.53 -5.62
C LEU A 347 22.93 24.73 -5.64
N SER A 348 22.70 25.74 -4.81
CA SER A 348 23.57 26.91 -4.70
C SER A 348 24.83 26.62 -3.88
N SER A 349 25.90 27.35 -4.18
CA SER A 349 27.19 27.25 -3.50
C SER A 349 27.22 27.87 -2.11
N SER A 350 26.19 28.65 -1.72
CA SER A 350 26.05 29.21 -0.36
C SER A 350 25.85 28.13 0.71
N VAL A 351 25.48 26.92 0.29
CA VAL A 351 25.52 25.71 1.08
C VAL A 351 26.99 25.27 1.23
N ASP A 352 27.75 26.03 2.01
CA ASP A 352 29.23 26.05 2.11
C ASP A 352 29.86 24.79 2.75
N THR A 353 29.22 23.63 2.61
CA THR A 353 29.85 22.34 2.88
C THR A 353 29.18 21.28 2.01
N ASN A 354 29.99 20.45 1.34
CA ASN A 354 29.53 19.18 0.75
C ASN A 354 28.64 18.37 1.71
N ALA A 355 28.83 18.56 3.03
CA ALA A 355 28.02 17.97 4.08
C ALA A 355 26.56 18.45 4.11
N GLU A 356 26.27 19.75 4.04
CA GLU A 356 24.89 20.26 4.09
C GLU A 356 24.11 19.91 2.82
N PHE A 357 24.76 19.95 1.66
CA PHE A 357 24.19 19.44 0.42
C PHE A 357 23.91 17.92 0.49
N ALA A 358 24.87 17.12 0.97
CA ALA A 358 24.67 15.69 1.16
C ALA A 358 23.51 15.38 2.12
N ARG A 359 23.32 16.19 3.16
CA ARG A 359 22.17 16.07 4.08
C ARG A 359 20.84 16.41 3.38
N ASN A 360 20.81 17.42 2.51
CA ASN A 360 19.62 17.70 1.70
C ASN A 360 19.30 16.52 0.77
N VAL A 361 20.31 15.97 0.09
CA VAL A 361 20.14 14.78 -0.78
C VAL A 361 19.62 13.57 0.00
N GLN A 362 20.16 13.33 1.20
CA GLN A 362 19.70 12.25 2.09
C GLN A 362 18.28 12.50 2.60
N ALA A 363 17.89 13.76 2.81
CA ALA A 363 16.53 14.10 3.22
C ALA A 363 15.51 13.69 2.15
N VAL A 364 15.81 13.88 0.86
CA VAL A 364 14.96 13.40 -0.24
C VAL A 364 14.79 11.88 -0.20
N GLU A 365 15.86 11.13 0.04
CA GLU A 365 15.79 9.67 0.22
C GLU A 365 14.85 9.28 1.38
N SER A 366 14.96 10.00 2.50
CA SER A 366 14.09 9.78 3.66
C SER A 366 12.61 10.09 3.38
N LEU A 367 12.33 11.02 2.46
CA LEU A 367 10.98 11.31 1.99
C LEU A 367 10.45 10.16 1.13
N ILE A 368 11.26 9.65 0.19
CA ILE A 368 10.89 8.50 -0.66
C ILE A 368 10.49 7.29 0.19
N ARG A 369 11.26 6.99 1.25
CA ARG A 369 10.96 5.89 2.19
C ARG A 369 9.64 6.06 2.96
N ARG A 370 9.13 7.29 3.08
CA ARG A 370 7.90 7.62 3.82
C ARG A 370 6.68 7.79 2.92
N LEU A 371 6.85 7.76 1.60
CA LEU A 371 5.72 7.87 0.68
C LEU A 371 4.79 6.67 0.86
N PRO A 372 3.48 6.90 1.06
CA PRO A 372 2.51 5.82 1.14
C PRO A 372 2.25 5.22 -0.24
N ALA A 373 1.65 4.03 -0.26
CA ALA A 373 1.00 3.52 -1.47
C ALA A 373 -0.25 4.36 -1.81
N GLY A 374 -0.86 4.08 -2.96
CA GLY A 374 -2.07 4.77 -3.42
C GLY A 374 -1.85 5.77 -4.55
N GLU A 375 -0.73 5.67 -5.29
CA GLU A 375 -0.36 6.63 -6.34
C GLU A 375 0.12 7.98 -5.79
N ALA A 376 0.79 7.96 -4.63
CA ALA A 376 1.44 9.15 -4.08
C ALA A 376 2.53 9.64 -5.03
N ARG A 377 2.48 10.93 -5.37
CA ARG A 377 3.39 11.55 -6.35
C ARG A 377 4.46 12.35 -5.63
N LEU A 378 5.72 12.15 -5.99
CA LEU A 378 6.86 12.94 -5.54
C LEU A 378 7.58 13.55 -6.74
N VAL A 379 7.76 14.87 -6.73
CA VAL A 379 8.51 15.58 -7.78
C VAL A 379 9.61 16.38 -7.11
N VAL A 380 10.84 16.28 -7.62
CA VAL A 380 11.99 17.02 -7.09
C VAL A 380 12.48 18.03 -8.11
N PHE A 381 12.64 19.29 -7.70
CA PHE A 381 13.22 20.37 -8.51
C PHE A 381 14.52 20.88 -7.87
N GLY A 382 15.47 21.32 -8.71
CA GLY A 382 16.70 21.97 -8.25
C GLY A 382 16.58 23.50 -8.19
N VAL A 383 17.07 24.11 -7.12
CA VAL A 383 17.23 25.57 -7.02
C VAL A 383 18.58 25.97 -7.59
N SER A 384 18.59 26.92 -8.50
CA SER A 384 19.78 27.53 -9.12
C SER A 384 19.44 28.96 -9.52
N GLU A 385 20.29 29.66 -10.27
CA GLU A 385 20.05 31.06 -10.69
C GLU A 385 18.81 31.27 -11.59
N ALA A 386 18.36 30.22 -12.30
CA ALA A 386 17.22 30.27 -13.21
C ALA A 386 16.32 29.04 -13.03
N SER A 387 15.62 28.96 -11.90
CA SER A 387 14.92 27.73 -11.51
C SER A 387 13.58 27.50 -12.21
N PHE A 388 12.89 28.56 -12.64
CA PHE A 388 11.54 28.42 -13.21
C PHE A 388 11.49 27.51 -14.45
N GLY A 389 12.49 27.62 -15.33
CA GLY A 389 12.53 26.88 -16.60
C GLY A 389 13.19 25.50 -16.53
N ARG A 390 13.67 25.06 -15.35
CA ARG A 390 14.38 23.78 -15.25
C ARG A 390 13.40 22.61 -15.17
N ALA A 391 13.76 21.52 -15.83
CA ALA A 391 13.06 20.25 -15.70
C ALA A 391 13.15 19.71 -14.26
N SER A 392 12.17 18.90 -13.86
CA SER A 392 12.24 18.12 -12.63
C SER A 392 13.46 17.19 -12.66
N LEU A 393 14.16 17.09 -11.53
CA LEU A 393 15.28 16.18 -11.34
C LEU A 393 14.82 14.73 -11.34
N VAL A 394 13.70 14.45 -10.66
CA VAL A 394 13.05 13.13 -10.67
C VAL A 394 11.55 13.30 -10.41
N THR A 395 10.74 12.42 -11.01
CA THR A 395 9.29 12.32 -10.80
C THR A 395 8.95 10.87 -10.52
N LEU A 396 8.42 10.62 -9.33
CA LEU A 396 8.15 9.28 -8.79
C LEU A 396 6.67 9.17 -8.45
N ILE A 397 6.06 8.02 -8.77
CA ILE A 397 4.67 7.71 -8.43
C ILE A 397 4.64 6.36 -7.74
N SER A 398 4.11 6.32 -6.51
CA SER A 398 4.03 5.11 -5.70
C SER A 398 3.00 4.13 -6.26
N PRO A 399 3.12 2.83 -5.99
CA PRO A 399 2.15 1.85 -6.51
C PRO A 399 0.77 2.10 -5.91
N ARG A 400 -0.29 1.88 -6.71
CA ARG A 400 -1.69 2.03 -6.26
C ARG A 400 -2.02 1.18 -5.03
N THR A 401 -1.44 -0.01 -4.93
CA THR A 401 -1.62 -0.89 -3.76
C THR A 401 -0.26 -1.24 -3.17
N PRO A 402 -0.14 -1.33 -1.83
CA PRO A 402 1.14 -1.65 -1.18
C PRO A 402 1.57 -3.11 -1.40
N GLY A 403 0.67 -3.99 -1.86
CA GLY A 403 0.83 -5.45 -1.77
C GLY A 403 0.25 -5.99 -0.47
N ARG A 404 0.10 -7.31 -0.34
CA ARG A 404 -0.52 -7.94 0.84
C ARG A 404 0.32 -7.78 2.10
N LEU A 405 1.64 -7.76 1.94
CA LEU A 405 2.64 -7.62 2.99
C LEU A 405 3.45 -6.32 2.83
N GLY A 406 3.01 -5.39 1.98
CA GLY A 406 3.77 -4.19 1.65
C GLY A 406 4.89 -4.40 0.62
N GLU A 407 4.96 -5.57 0.01
CA GLU A 407 6.06 -5.98 -0.87
C GLU A 407 6.18 -5.11 -2.13
N TYR A 408 5.05 -4.62 -2.68
CA TYR A 408 5.07 -3.76 -3.86
C TYR A 408 5.58 -2.37 -3.51
N LEU A 409 5.15 -1.84 -2.36
CA LEU A 409 5.64 -0.55 -1.87
C LEU A 409 7.14 -0.63 -1.54
N ALA A 410 7.58 -1.68 -0.83
CA ALA A 410 8.98 -1.85 -0.47
C ALA A 410 9.89 -1.98 -1.70
N SER A 411 9.52 -2.83 -2.67
CA SER A 411 10.26 -2.99 -3.92
C SER A 411 10.27 -1.72 -4.77
N TRP A 412 9.17 -0.97 -4.78
CA TRP A 412 9.13 0.32 -5.44
C TRP A 412 10.02 1.35 -4.74
N GLN A 413 10.00 1.44 -3.41
CA GLN A 413 10.83 2.36 -2.63
C GLN A 413 12.32 2.10 -2.90
N GLU A 414 12.76 0.84 -2.92
CA GLU A 414 14.14 0.48 -3.24
C GLU A 414 14.54 0.95 -4.65
N ARG A 415 13.69 0.72 -5.66
CA ARG A 415 13.93 1.20 -7.04
C ARG A 415 13.97 2.72 -7.13
N ALA A 416 13.00 3.39 -6.50
CA ALA A 416 12.91 4.85 -6.47
C ALA A 416 14.12 5.49 -5.78
N ILE A 417 14.64 4.86 -4.72
CA ILE A 417 15.86 5.28 -4.05
C ILE A 417 17.07 5.10 -4.97
N ASN A 418 17.20 3.96 -5.65
CA ASN A 418 18.29 3.74 -6.61
C ASN A 418 18.26 4.72 -7.81
N GLU A 419 17.07 5.05 -8.30
CA GLU A 419 16.86 6.10 -9.30
C GLU A 419 17.32 7.46 -8.75
N TRP A 420 16.90 7.81 -7.53
CA TRP A 420 17.34 9.03 -6.86
C TRP A 420 18.86 9.08 -6.66
N HIS A 421 19.51 8.00 -6.24
CA HIS A 421 20.98 7.96 -6.12
C HIS A 421 21.67 8.16 -7.46
N THR A 422 21.07 7.71 -8.56
CA THR A 422 21.64 7.91 -9.90
C THR A 422 21.57 9.38 -10.31
N VAL A 423 20.43 10.04 -10.07
CA VAL A 423 20.28 11.48 -10.29
C VAL A 423 21.19 12.26 -9.34
N ALA A 424 21.17 11.97 -8.05
CA ALA A 424 21.92 12.68 -7.02
C ALA A 424 23.44 12.68 -7.25
N ARG A 425 24.00 11.60 -7.83
CA ARG A 425 25.42 11.53 -8.19
C ARG A 425 25.83 12.54 -9.28
N THR A 426 24.89 13.02 -10.09
CA THR A 426 25.17 14.02 -11.14
C THR A 426 24.97 15.45 -10.65
N LEU A 427 24.41 15.62 -9.45
CA LEU A 427 24.17 16.93 -8.86
C LEU A 427 25.42 17.44 -8.14
N ALA A 428 25.68 18.74 -8.27
CA ALA A 428 26.70 19.45 -7.52
C ALA A 428 26.14 20.82 -7.08
N PRO A 429 26.47 21.31 -5.87
CA PRO A 429 26.03 22.62 -5.38
C PRO A 429 26.89 23.75 -6.00
N ASN A 430 26.79 23.95 -7.31
CA ASN A 430 27.68 24.84 -8.07
C ASN A 430 26.98 26.09 -8.65
N ALA A 431 25.69 26.31 -8.36
CA ALA A 431 25.03 27.53 -8.80
C ALA A 431 25.53 28.73 -7.99
N ASN A 432 25.83 29.87 -8.63
CA ASN A 432 26.37 31.05 -7.94
C ASN A 432 25.28 31.84 -7.20
N GLY A 433 24.02 31.44 -7.34
CA GLY A 433 22.88 32.04 -6.69
C GLY A 433 21.69 31.10 -6.61
N SER A 434 20.65 31.56 -5.93
CA SER A 434 19.44 30.81 -5.65
C SER A 434 18.22 31.59 -6.16
N ASP A 435 17.45 30.98 -7.05
CA ASP A 435 16.15 31.48 -7.51
C ASP A 435 15.02 30.70 -6.84
N LEU A 436 14.82 30.97 -5.54
CA LEU A 436 13.75 30.35 -4.77
C LEU A 436 12.39 30.78 -5.30
N PHE A 437 12.22 32.02 -5.76
CA PHE A 437 10.93 32.48 -6.28
C PHE A 437 10.54 31.73 -7.56
N GLY A 438 11.46 31.56 -8.51
CA GLY A 438 11.24 30.77 -9.71
C GLY A 438 11.00 29.29 -9.41
N ALA A 439 11.73 28.70 -8.46
CA ALA A 439 11.51 27.33 -8.01
C ALA A 439 10.11 27.15 -7.38
N LEU A 440 9.68 28.11 -6.53
CA LEU A 440 8.36 28.09 -5.91
C LEU A 440 7.23 28.31 -6.92
N ALA A 441 7.43 29.17 -7.92
CA ALA A 441 6.48 29.35 -9.00
C ALA A 441 6.33 28.07 -9.85
N ARG A 442 7.44 27.38 -10.16
CA ARG A 442 7.40 26.09 -10.85
C ARG A 442 6.70 25.02 -10.01
N ALA A 443 7.01 24.94 -8.72
CA ALA A 443 6.37 24.02 -7.80
C ALA A 443 4.85 24.26 -7.67
N ALA A 444 4.41 25.51 -7.73
CA ALA A 444 3.00 25.85 -7.70
C ALA A 444 2.24 25.34 -8.93
N ILE A 445 2.84 25.42 -10.13
CA ILE A 445 2.25 24.85 -11.36
C ILE A 445 2.10 23.33 -11.20
N GLU A 446 3.16 22.66 -10.75
CA GLU A 446 3.15 21.20 -10.53
C GLU A 446 2.07 20.77 -9.52
N LEU A 447 1.93 21.52 -8.42
CA LEU A 447 0.91 21.28 -7.41
C LEU A 447 -0.50 21.63 -7.91
N ALA A 448 -0.65 22.61 -8.80
CA ALA A 448 -1.94 22.95 -9.38
C ALA A 448 -2.45 21.87 -10.35
N GLU A 449 -1.55 21.27 -11.14
CA GLU A 449 -1.83 20.18 -12.08
C GLU A 449 -1.95 18.81 -11.41
N ALA A 450 -1.53 18.69 -10.15
CA ALA A 450 -1.61 17.46 -9.38
C ALA A 450 -3.08 17.03 -9.13
N PRO A 451 -3.35 15.71 -9.04
CA PRO A 451 -4.66 15.18 -8.66
C PRO A 451 -5.20 15.83 -7.37
N PRO A 452 -6.53 15.90 -7.19
CA PRO A 452 -7.11 16.35 -5.93
C PRO A 452 -6.58 15.50 -4.78
N GLY A 453 -6.22 16.11 -3.64
CA GLY A 453 -5.63 15.41 -2.51
C GLY A 453 -4.76 16.33 -1.64
N PRO A 454 -4.16 15.80 -0.56
CA PRO A 454 -3.22 16.56 0.25
C PRO A 454 -2.00 16.99 -0.58
N LYS A 455 -1.68 18.29 -0.54
CA LYS A 455 -0.59 18.89 -1.30
C LYS A 455 0.51 19.36 -0.36
N HIS A 456 1.73 18.94 -0.66
CA HIS A 456 2.88 19.17 0.21
C HIS A 456 4.02 19.82 -0.58
N LEU A 457 4.54 20.92 -0.07
CA LEU A 457 5.73 21.58 -0.60
C LEU A 457 6.85 21.51 0.44
N ILE A 458 7.96 20.87 0.11
CA ILE A 458 9.11 20.74 1.00
C ILE A 458 10.27 21.48 0.37
N VAL A 459 10.81 22.47 1.08
CA VAL A 459 11.96 23.25 0.64
C VAL A 459 13.17 22.85 1.48
N LEU A 460 14.18 22.31 0.82
CA LEU A 460 15.46 21.88 1.39
C LEU A 460 16.53 22.90 0.97
N SER A 461 16.60 24.02 1.71
CA SER A 461 17.46 25.17 1.39
C SER A 461 17.84 25.93 2.66
N ASP A 462 18.93 26.69 2.60
CA ASP A 462 19.29 27.67 3.63
C ASP A 462 18.31 28.86 3.71
N MET A 463 17.38 28.95 2.74
CA MET A 463 16.35 29.97 2.59
C MET A 463 16.88 31.38 2.31
N ARG A 464 18.13 31.50 1.84
CA ARG A 464 18.76 32.77 1.46
C ARG A 464 18.60 32.95 -0.04
N GLN A 465 17.69 33.83 -0.44
CA GLN A 465 17.51 34.22 -1.83
C GLN A 465 18.68 35.10 -2.31
N VAL A 466 19.37 34.68 -3.37
CA VAL A 466 20.39 35.48 -4.06
C VAL A 466 20.09 35.46 -5.56
N GLY A 467 19.27 36.41 -6.01
CA GLY A 467 18.78 36.49 -7.39
C GLY A 467 17.59 37.44 -7.53
N HIS A 468 17.23 37.79 -8.78
CA HIS A 468 16.08 38.67 -9.09
C HIS A 468 16.10 40.04 -8.38
N GLY A 469 17.31 40.56 -8.10
CA GLY A 469 17.48 41.83 -7.41
C GLY A 469 17.16 41.78 -5.91
N PHE A 470 17.14 40.58 -5.32
CA PHE A 470 17.06 40.33 -3.88
C PHE A 470 18.30 39.56 -3.43
N ASN A 471 18.88 39.95 -2.30
CA ASN A 471 20.01 39.26 -1.67
C ASN A 471 19.78 39.19 -0.17
N PHE A 472 19.18 38.09 0.30
CA PHE A 472 18.84 37.88 1.71
C PHE A 472 20.04 37.54 2.61
N GLU A 473 21.24 37.36 2.05
CA GLU A 473 22.46 37.25 2.86
C GLU A 473 22.86 38.60 3.44
N ARG A 474 22.69 39.66 2.64
CA ARG A 474 23.08 41.03 3.01
C ARG A 474 21.92 41.86 3.53
N TRP A 475 20.68 41.43 3.30
CA TRP A 475 19.48 42.22 3.56
C TRP A 475 19.09 42.23 5.04
N PRO A 476 19.32 43.33 5.78
CA PRO A 476 19.10 43.35 7.21
C PRO A 476 17.80 44.11 7.55
N ALA A 477 17.19 43.76 8.68
CA ALA A 477 16.15 44.47 9.45
C ALA A 477 15.12 45.32 8.66
N GLY A 478 13.87 44.86 8.63
CA GLY A 478 12.74 45.62 8.11
C GLY A 478 11.42 44.93 8.37
N ASP A 479 10.31 45.63 8.12
CA ASP A 479 8.97 45.02 8.22
C ASP A 479 8.80 43.92 7.16
N PRO A 480 8.59 42.64 7.56
CA PRO A 480 8.39 41.53 6.65
C PRO A 480 7.30 41.78 5.60
N ALA A 481 6.21 42.47 5.97
CA ALA A 481 5.11 42.76 5.06
C ALA A 481 5.55 43.66 3.90
N ARG A 482 6.32 44.72 4.20
CA ARG A 482 6.87 45.62 3.17
C ARG A 482 7.87 44.94 2.26
N ILE A 483 8.67 44.02 2.80
CA ILE A 483 9.62 43.23 2.00
C ILE A 483 8.83 42.34 1.04
N VAL A 484 7.80 41.65 1.52
CA VAL A 484 6.95 40.81 0.67
C VAL A 484 6.15 41.64 -0.34
N ASP A 485 5.73 42.87 -0.02
CA ASP A 485 5.16 43.81 -1.01
C ASP A 485 6.15 44.11 -2.14
N GLN A 486 7.43 44.33 -1.82
CA GLN A 486 8.47 44.58 -2.82
C GLN A 486 8.73 43.34 -3.68
N ILE A 487 8.74 42.14 -3.09
CA ILE A 487 8.82 40.87 -3.81
C ILE A 487 7.65 40.76 -4.78
N GLN A 488 6.42 40.94 -4.30
CA GLN A 488 5.21 40.82 -5.11
C GLN A 488 5.16 41.78 -6.31
N ARG A 489 5.75 42.98 -6.18
CA ARG A 489 5.87 43.95 -7.29
C ARG A 489 6.85 43.51 -8.38
N LYS A 490 7.92 42.81 -8.02
CA LYS A 490 8.96 42.37 -8.98
C LYS A 490 8.69 40.96 -9.51
N THR A 491 8.11 40.10 -8.69
CA THR A 491 7.90 38.69 -8.97
C THR A 491 6.52 38.29 -8.45
N PRO A 492 5.60 37.84 -9.32
CA PRO A 492 4.27 37.40 -8.89
C PRO A 492 4.37 36.28 -7.85
N ILE A 493 3.71 36.45 -6.70
CA ILE A 493 3.61 35.39 -5.70
C ILE A 493 2.65 34.33 -6.25
N PRO A 494 3.07 33.07 -6.39
CA PRO A 494 2.21 32.02 -6.92
C PRO A 494 1.10 31.68 -5.93
N LYS A 495 -0.06 31.23 -6.45
CA LYS A 495 -1.15 30.70 -5.62
C LYS A 495 -0.81 29.28 -5.18
N LEU A 496 -0.74 29.06 -3.88
CA LEU A 496 -0.45 27.80 -3.20
C LEU A 496 -1.59 27.46 -2.22
N GLU A 497 -2.82 27.67 -2.65
CA GLU A 497 -4.03 27.40 -1.85
C GLU A 497 -4.09 25.93 -1.44
N SER A 498 -4.37 25.68 -0.16
CA SER A 498 -4.44 24.33 0.43
C SER A 498 -3.12 23.53 0.37
N VAL A 499 -1.99 24.19 0.14
CA VAL A 499 -0.66 23.57 0.20
C VAL A 499 -0.09 23.72 1.60
N GLU A 500 0.39 22.61 2.15
CA GLU A 500 1.20 22.63 3.37
C GLU A 500 2.67 22.75 3.02
N VAL A 501 3.37 23.69 3.68
CA VAL A 501 4.77 23.97 3.37
C VAL A 501 5.69 23.63 4.54
N TRP A 502 6.80 22.95 4.25
CA TRP A 502 7.87 22.66 5.19
C TRP A 502 9.17 23.27 4.67
N MET A 503 9.71 24.24 5.41
CA MET A 503 11.05 24.77 5.17
C MET A 503 12.02 24.08 6.12
N LEU A 504 12.86 23.22 5.55
CA LEU A 504 13.73 22.30 6.26
C LEU A 504 15.19 22.54 5.88
N GLY A 505 16.10 22.33 6.83
CA GLY A 505 17.52 22.59 6.60
C GLY A 505 17.87 24.08 6.56
N VAL A 506 17.04 24.94 7.15
CA VAL A 506 17.30 26.39 7.21
C VAL A 506 18.59 26.64 7.98
N HIS A 507 19.65 27.02 7.26
CA HIS A 507 20.99 27.01 7.83
C HIS A 507 21.24 28.22 8.74
N THR A 508 21.68 27.95 9.97
CA THR A 508 21.99 28.95 10.99
C THR A 508 23.44 29.41 10.98
N VAL A 509 24.34 28.74 10.23
CA VAL A 509 25.76 29.10 10.22
C VAL A 509 25.96 30.43 9.51
N GLY A 510 26.75 31.31 10.12
CA GLY A 510 27.06 32.63 9.57
C GLY A 510 25.95 33.67 9.71
N ILE A 511 24.81 33.35 10.35
CA ILE A 511 23.75 34.31 10.65
C ILE A 511 23.43 34.33 12.15
N ASN A 512 23.08 35.49 12.67
CA ASN A 512 22.62 35.62 14.04
C ASN A 512 21.12 35.27 14.18
N GLU A 513 20.66 35.10 15.41
CA GLU A 513 19.27 34.74 15.72
C GLU A 513 18.25 35.76 15.15
N GLY A 514 18.58 37.05 15.20
CA GLY A 514 17.72 38.12 14.66
C GLY A 514 17.51 37.97 13.15
N HIS A 515 18.56 37.68 12.40
CA HIS A 515 18.49 37.43 10.97
C HIS A 515 17.70 36.15 10.66
N TRP A 516 17.92 35.08 11.41
CA TRP A 516 17.13 33.84 11.26
C TRP A 516 15.63 34.08 11.51
N ASN A 517 15.27 34.80 12.57
CA ASN A 517 13.89 35.17 12.87
C ASN A 517 13.29 36.08 11.80
N GLN A 518 14.08 37.00 11.24
CA GLN A 518 13.65 37.84 10.12
C GLN A 518 13.35 37.02 8.87
N LEU A 519 14.24 36.08 8.49
CA LEU A 519 14.00 35.16 7.37
C LEU A 519 12.71 34.38 7.58
N ARG A 520 12.53 33.81 8.78
CA ARG A 520 11.30 33.11 9.15
C ARG A 520 10.07 33.99 8.98
N ALA A 521 10.12 35.25 9.41
CA ALA A 521 9.00 36.17 9.31
C ALA A 521 8.67 36.55 7.85
N ILE A 522 9.68 36.84 7.03
CA ILE A 522 9.53 37.13 5.59
C ILE A 522 8.88 35.95 4.88
N TRP A 523 9.41 34.74 5.08
CA TRP A 523 8.90 33.54 4.43
C TRP A 523 7.52 33.11 4.93
N SER A 524 7.23 33.31 6.22
CA SER A 524 5.88 33.10 6.77
C SER A 524 4.87 34.04 6.11
N GLU A 525 5.22 35.32 5.97
CA GLU A 525 4.36 36.32 5.32
C GLU A 525 4.21 36.03 3.81
N TYR A 526 5.28 35.65 3.12
CA TYR A 526 5.25 35.26 1.71
C TYR A 526 4.26 34.10 1.48
N PHE A 527 4.35 33.03 2.26
CA PHE A 527 3.45 31.89 2.10
C PHE A 527 2.02 32.16 2.57
N ARG A 528 1.84 33.01 3.59
CA ARG A 528 0.51 33.47 4.00
C ARG A 528 -0.20 34.16 2.83
N ARG A 529 0.51 35.02 2.09
CA ARG A 529 -0.04 35.69 0.90
C ARG A 529 -0.25 34.77 -0.29
N ALA A 530 0.58 33.73 -0.42
CA ALA A 530 0.38 32.66 -1.40
C ALA A 530 -0.86 31.80 -1.09
N GLY A 531 -1.49 31.92 0.08
CA GLY A 531 -2.61 31.07 0.50
C GLY A 531 -2.17 29.69 1.05
N ALA A 532 -0.88 29.53 1.33
CA ALA A 532 -0.30 28.30 1.85
C ALA A 532 -0.21 28.30 3.38
N ARG A 533 -0.12 27.11 3.98
CA ARG A 533 0.09 26.93 5.42
C ARG A 533 1.52 26.49 5.70
N LEU A 534 2.36 27.39 6.20
CA LEU A 534 3.70 27.05 6.67
C LEU A 534 3.61 26.21 7.96
N ARG A 535 3.97 24.93 7.86
CA ARG A 535 3.93 23.95 8.95
C ARG A 535 5.19 23.96 9.79
N ALA A 536 6.35 24.09 9.16
CA ALA A 536 7.64 24.09 9.83
C ALA A 536 8.63 25.04 9.16
N PHE A 537 9.46 25.66 9.99
CA PHE A 537 10.63 26.43 9.59
C PHE A 537 11.76 26.03 10.53
N SER A 538 12.64 25.13 10.07
CA SER A 538 13.54 24.40 10.96
C SER A 538 14.94 24.21 10.37
N PRO A 539 16.00 24.27 11.18
CA PRO A 539 17.34 23.84 10.76
C PRO A 539 17.42 22.31 10.54
N ASN A 540 16.47 21.54 11.07
CA ASN A 540 16.43 20.10 10.89
C ASN A 540 15.80 19.72 9.55
N ARG A 541 16.27 18.59 8.98
CA ARG A 541 15.79 18.03 7.70
C ARG A 541 14.80 16.89 7.85
N ARG A 542 14.29 16.69 9.07
CA ARG A 542 13.34 15.62 9.37
C ARG A 542 11.93 16.09 9.07
N TRP A 543 11.28 15.42 8.12
CA TRP A 543 9.86 15.60 7.85
C TRP A 543 9.02 14.70 8.76
N GLY A 544 7.94 15.26 9.33
CA GLY A 544 6.96 14.51 10.13
C GLY A 544 7.25 14.36 11.64
N GLY A 545 8.10 15.19 12.23
CA GLY A 545 8.22 15.27 13.69
C GLY A 545 7.19 16.22 14.29
N GLN A 546 6.26 15.71 15.09
CA GLN A 546 5.64 16.46 16.20
C GLN A 546 6.40 16.17 17.48
#